data_AF-A0A1G5IYC7-F1
#
_entry.id   AF-A0A1G5IYC7-F1
#
_cell.length_a   1.000
_cell.length_b   1.000
_cell.length_c   1.000
_cell.angle_alpha   90.00
_cell.angle_beta   90.00
_cell.angle_gamma   90.00
#
_symmetry.space_group_name_H-M   'P 1'
#
loop_
_entity.id
_entity.type
_entity.pdbx_description
1 polymer ?
#
loop_
_entity_poly.entity_id
_entity_poly.type
_entity_poly.pdbx_seq_one_letter_code
_entity_poly.pdbx_strand_id
1 'polypeptide(L)'
;MGWDDPFPIEKCSGRVRGAVLAEFQGRCPTIREVASISDAQWLTVPNIGPTTLEEIRRFISEAPAEQRLQSLANMEDGELLSRLNRVQRELNQIASAIRTRISSASYKKEREE
;
A
#
# COMPACT_ATOMS: atom_id res chain seq x y z
N MET A 1 -6.54 -6.02 -2.66
CA MET A 1 -5.44 -5.81 -3.61
C MET A 1 -4.19 -5.50 -2.83
N GLY A 2 -3.14 -6.29 -3.04
CA GLY A 2 -1.78 -6.00 -2.60
C GLY A 2 -1.14 -4.99 -3.55
N TRP A 3 -0.05 -4.36 -3.10
CA TRP A 3 0.67 -3.33 -3.87
C TRP A 3 1.40 -3.93 -5.10
N ASP A 4 1.70 -5.22 -5.05
CA ASP A 4 2.32 -5.97 -6.14
C ASP A 4 1.30 -6.59 -7.12
N ASP A 5 0.00 -6.38 -6.89
CA ASP A 5 -1.03 -6.78 -7.86
C ASP A 5 -0.98 -5.88 -9.12
N PRO A 6 -1.34 -6.41 -10.30
CA PRO A 6 -1.45 -5.61 -11.52
C PRO A 6 -2.52 -4.52 -11.37
N PHE A 7 -2.22 -3.34 -11.89
CA PHE A 7 -3.13 -2.19 -11.87
C PHE A 7 -4.40 -2.51 -12.69
N PRO A 8 -5.61 -2.25 -12.16
CA PRO A 8 -6.85 -2.66 -12.81
C PRO A 8 -7.23 -1.75 -14.00
N ILE A 9 -6.40 -1.72 -15.04
CA ILE A 9 -6.59 -0.95 -16.28
C ILE A 9 -7.91 -1.25 -17.00
N GLU A 10 -8.50 -2.43 -16.78
CA GLU A 10 -9.79 -2.85 -17.35
C GLU A 10 -10.98 -2.15 -16.70
N LYS A 11 -10.82 -1.65 -15.46
CA LYS A 11 -11.85 -0.90 -14.72
C LYS A 11 -11.75 0.61 -14.95
N CYS A 12 -10.65 1.08 -15.52
CA CYS A 12 -10.43 2.49 -15.80
C CYS A 12 -11.07 2.89 -17.14
N SER A 13 -11.35 4.18 -17.29
CA SER A 13 -11.80 4.74 -18.57
C SER A 13 -10.77 4.50 -19.68
N GLY A 14 -11.23 4.34 -20.94
CA GLY A 14 -10.37 4.01 -22.07
C GLY A 14 -9.19 4.98 -22.28
N ARG A 15 -9.34 6.25 -21.85
CA ARG A 15 -8.25 7.24 -21.83
C ARG A 15 -7.18 6.92 -20.80
N VAL A 16 -7.59 6.62 -19.56
CA VAL A 16 -6.66 6.19 -18.48
C VAL A 16 -5.91 4.95 -18.92
N ARG A 17 -6.62 3.94 -19.45
CA ARG A 17 -6.02 2.71 -19.96
C ARG A 17 -4.97 3.00 -21.03
N GLY A 18 -5.30 3.81 -22.02
CA GLY A 18 -4.38 4.16 -23.10
C GLY A 18 -3.14 4.91 -22.60
N ALA A 19 -3.32 5.85 -21.68
CA ALA A 19 -2.22 6.64 -21.16
C ALA A 19 -1.29 5.86 -20.21
N VAL A 20 -1.87 5.04 -19.32
CA VAL A 20 -1.10 4.14 -18.45
C VAL A 20 -0.34 3.13 -19.30
N LEU A 21 -0.99 2.50 -20.29
CA LEU A 21 -0.29 1.57 -21.18
C LEU A 21 0.80 2.28 -22.00
N ALA A 22 0.55 3.49 -22.51
CA ALA A 22 1.56 4.25 -23.25
C ALA A 22 2.80 4.54 -22.39
N GLU A 23 2.60 4.95 -21.13
CA GLU A 23 3.69 5.25 -20.20
C GLU A 23 4.52 4.02 -19.85
N PHE A 24 3.86 2.87 -19.70
CA PHE A 24 4.51 1.59 -19.39
C PHE A 24 4.82 0.74 -20.64
N GLN A 25 4.98 1.37 -21.81
CA GLN A 25 5.40 0.71 -23.07
C GLN A 25 4.50 -0.48 -23.49
N GLY A 26 3.21 -0.39 -23.22
CA GLY A 26 2.22 -1.43 -23.49
C GLY A 26 2.14 -2.53 -22.42
N ARG A 27 2.97 -2.47 -21.37
CA ARG A 27 2.88 -3.39 -20.23
C ARG A 27 1.81 -2.92 -19.25
N CYS A 28 1.13 -3.88 -18.60
CA CYS A 28 0.31 -3.61 -17.44
C CYS A 28 1.20 -3.38 -16.21
N PRO A 29 1.24 -2.16 -15.63
CA PRO A 29 2.03 -1.88 -14.43
C PRO A 29 1.39 -2.47 -13.18
N THR A 30 2.16 -2.56 -12.10
CA THR A 30 1.65 -2.88 -10.76
C THR A 30 1.10 -1.65 -10.05
N ILE A 31 0.22 -1.85 -9.07
CA ILE A 31 -0.35 -0.75 -8.26
C ILE A 31 0.77 0.09 -7.62
N ARG A 32 1.84 -0.56 -7.15
CA ARG A 32 3.02 0.11 -6.58
C ARG A 32 3.77 0.99 -7.59
N GLU A 33 3.95 0.52 -8.81
CA GLU A 33 4.63 1.30 -9.86
C GLU A 33 3.83 2.55 -10.20
N VAL A 34 2.51 2.43 -10.35
CA VAL A 34 1.60 3.55 -10.62
C VAL A 34 1.57 4.53 -9.43
N ALA A 35 1.56 4.01 -8.19
CA ALA A 35 1.59 4.81 -6.97
C ALA A 35 2.92 5.54 -6.72
N SER A 36 4.03 5.02 -7.25
CA SER A 36 5.36 5.61 -7.12
C SER A 36 5.55 6.86 -7.99
N ILE A 37 4.71 7.07 -8.99
CA ILE A 37 4.74 8.25 -9.85
C ILE A 37 3.99 9.38 -9.14
N SER A 38 4.63 10.55 -9.07
CA SER A 38 4.04 11.75 -8.47
C SER A 38 2.94 12.34 -9.36
N ASP A 39 2.02 13.09 -8.76
CA ASP A 39 0.93 13.76 -9.51
C ASP A 39 1.46 14.71 -10.58
N ALA A 40 2.52 15.44 -10.26
CA ALA A 40 3.17 16.33 -11.21
C ALA A 40 3.71 15.56 -12.42
N GLN A 41 4.29 14.37 -12.21
CA GLN A 41 4.77 13.53 -13.31
C GLN A 41 3.60 12.94 -14.12
N TRP A 42 2.55 12.46 -13.45
CA TRP A 42 1.36 11.99 -14.15
C TRP A 42 0.73 13.06 -15.05
N LEU A 43 0.70 14.32 -14.61
CA LEU A 43 0.17 15.43 -15.41
C LEU A 43 1.03 15.79 -16.62
N THR A 44 2.27 15.29 -16.70
CA THR A 44 3.11 15.44 -17.91
C THR A 44 2.85 14.35 -18.94
N VAL A 45 2.16 13.26 -18.56
CA VAL A 45 1.87 12.15 -19.47
C VAL A 45 0.78 12.58 -20.45
N PRO A 46 0.97 12.36 -21.77
CA PRO A 46 -0.03 12.69 -22.76
C PRO A 46 -1.33 11.93 -22.49
N ASN A 47 -2.46 12.65 -22.57
CA ASN A 47 -3.81 12.17 -22.26
C ASN A 47 -4.13 11.95 -20.77
N ILE A 48 -3.29 12.42 -19.85
CA ILE A 48 -3.56 12.43 -18.42
C ILE A 48 -3.81 13.86 -17.94
N GLY A 49 -5.08 14.15 -17.68
CA GLY A 49 -5.50 15.39 -17.02
C GLY A 49 -5.75 15.18 -15.53
N PRO A 50 -6.04 16.26 -14.78
CA PRO A 50 -6.33 16.18 -13.35
C PRO A 50 -7.49 15.22 -13.02
N THR A 51 -8.55 15.19 -13.83
CA THR A 51 -9.68 14.26 -13.64
C THR A 51 -9.28 12.79 -13.87
N THR A 52 -8.39 12.55 -14.83
CA THR A 52 -7.87 11.23 -15.19
C THR A 52 -6.94 10.71 -14.09
N LEU A 53 -6.11 11.60 -13.56
CA LEU A 53 -5.25 11.35 -12.41
C LEU A 53 -6.06 11.06 -11.14
N GLU A 54 -7.15 11.80 -10.91
CA GLU A 54 -8.05 11.56 -9.78
C GLU A 54 -8.70 10.17 -9.86
N GLU A 55 -9.05 9.70 -11.07
CA GLU A 55 -9.53 8.34 -11.30
C GLU A 55 -8.43 7.29 -11.00
N ILE A 56 -7.21 7.50 -11.49
CA ILE A 56 -6.04 6.66 -11.19
C ILE A 56 -5.80 6.60 -9.68
N ARG A 57 -5.79 7.76 -9.01
CA ARG A 57 -5.63 7.89 -7.57
C ARG A 57 -6.73 7.14 -6.87
N ARG A 58 -8.00 7.26 -7.24
CA ARG A 58 -9.10 6.51 -6.63
C ARG A 58 -8.87 5.00 -6.62
N PHE A 59 -8.36 4.43 -7.71
CA PHE A 59 -8.01 3.01 -7.78
C PHE A 59 -6.79 2.62 -6.92
N ILE A 60 -5.82 3.54 -6.76
CA ILE A 60 -4.68 3.37 -5.86
C ILE A 60 -5.11 3.57 -4.39
N SER A 61 -6.03 4.48 -4.12
CA SER A 61 -6.56 4.86 -2.80
C SER A 61 -7.54 3.82 -2.24
N GLU A 62 -8.25 3.10 -3.12
CA GLU A 62 -8.93 1.84 -2.78
C GLU A 62 -7.94 0.74 -2.38
N ALA A 63 -6.63 0.90 -2.64
CA ALA A 63 -5.61 0.13 -1.95
C ALA A 63 -5.38 0.73 -0.55
N PRO A 64 -5.16 -0.11 0.49
CA PRO A 64 -5.72 0.08 1.83
C PRO A 64 -5.12 1.22 2.68
N ALA A 65 -4.35 2.16 2.13
CA ALA A 65 -3.71 3.24 2.87
C ALA A 65 -4.63 4.47 3.06
N GLU A 66 -5.33 4.93 2.02
CA GLU A 66 -6.17 6.13 2.12
C GLU A 66 -7.54 5.84 2.73
N GLN A 67 -8.15 4.69 2.46
CA GLN A 67 -9.30 4.22 3.27
C GLN A 67 -8.94 4.11 4.75
N ARG A 68 -7.69 3.74 5.11
CA ARG A 68 -7.26 3.72 6.51
C ARG A 68 -7.17 5.13 7.11
N LEU A 69 -6.68 6.13 6.36
CA LEU A 69 -6.56 7.50 6.83
C LEU A 69 -7.91 8.23 6.89
N GLN A 70 -8.77 8.02 5.89
CA GLN A 70 -10.15 8.55 5.88
C GLN A 70 -11.03 7.85 6.92
N SER A 71 -10.85 6.55 7.16
CA SER A 71 -11.52 5.84 8.25
C SER A 71 -11.02 6.31 9.62
N LEU A 72 -9.72 6.59 9.78
CA LEU A 72 -9.18 7.17 11.02
C LEU A 72 -9.80 8.53 11.34
N ALA A 73 -9.99 9.38 10.34
CA ALA A 73 -10.58 10.71 10.53
C ALA A 73 -12.08 10.69 10.88
N ASN A 74 -12.78 9.59 10.58
CA ASN A 74 -14.20 9.41 10.87
C ASN A 74 -14.46 8.46 12.05
N MET A 75 -13.42 7.88 12.67
CA MET A 75 -13.57 7.00 13.83
C MET A 75 -13.77 7.83 15.11
N GLU A 76 -14.68 7.38 15.96
CA GLU A 76 -14.85 7.95 17.29
C GLU A 76 -13.60 7.70 18.16
N ASP A 77 -13.31 8.61 19.09
CA ASP A 77 -12.11 8.55 19.95
C ASP A 77 -11.95 7.19 20.67
N GLY A 78 -13.06 6.58 21.09
CA GLY A 78 -13.05 5.25 21.71
C GLY A 78 -12.60 4.13 20.77
N GLU A 79 -12.95 4.23 19.49
CA GLU A 79 -12.50 3.28 18.47
C GLU A 79 -11.04 3.51 18.09
N LEU A 80 -10.61 4.78 18.02
CA LEU A 80 -9.20 5.17 17.81
C LEU A 80 -8.30 4.57 18.90
N LEU A 81 -8.67 4.74 20.17
CA LEU A 81 -7.94 4.17 21.30
C LEU A 81 -7.92 2.64 21.28
N SER A 82 -9.05 2.01 20.96
CA SER A 82 -9.15 0.56 20.85
C SER A 82 -8.24 -0.01 19.75
N ARG A 83 -8.19 0.69 18.61
CA ARG A 83 -7.32 0.33 17.49
C ARG A 83 -5.85 0.54 17.82
N LEU A 84 -5.48 1.65 18.46
CA LEU A 84 -4.12 1.90 18.93
C LEU A 84 -3.66 0.79 19.87
N ASN A 85 -4.49 0.43 20.86
CA ASN A 85 -4.19 -0.62 21.82
C ASN A 85 -4.00 -1.99 21.15
N ARG A 86 -4.81 -2.30 20.13
CA ARG A 86 -4.64 -3.51 19.32
C ARG A 86 -3.30 -3.52 18.58
N VAL A 87 -2.95 -2.45 17.87
CA VAL A 87 -1.67 -2.35 17.14
C VAL A 87 -0.49 -2.46 18.11
N GLN A 88 -0.57 -1.82 19.27
CA GLN A 88 0.46 -1.90 20.30
C GLN A 88 0.63 -3.32 20.85
N ARG A 89 -0.46 -4.08 21.01
CA ARG A 89 -0.40 -5.51 21.37
C ARG A 89 0.27 -6.35 20.28
N GLU A 90 -0.08 -6.14 19.02
CA GLU A 90 0.52 -6.86 17.89
C GLU A 90 2.03 -6.61 17.81
N LEU A 91 2.48 -5.36 17.96
CA LEU A 91 3.91 -5.03 18.03
C LEU A 91 4.63 -5.70 19.20
N ASN A 92 4.00 -5.72 20.38
CA ASN A 92 4.57 -6.40 21.54
C ASN A 92 4.68 -7.92 21.32
N GLN A 93 3.72 -8.54 20.64
CA GLN A 93 3.78 -9.96 20.28
C GLN A 93 4.88 -10.26 19.27
N ILE A 94 5.07 -9.38 18.26
CA ILE A 94 6.17 -9.53 17.30
C ILE A 94 7.51 -9.36 18.00
N ALA A 95 7.65 -8.33 18.84
CA ALA A 95 8.88 -8.07 19.59
C ALA A 95 9.22 -9.24 20.54
N SER A 96 8.22 -9.80 21.24
CA SER A 96 8.42 -10.96 22.10
C SER A 96 8.79 -12.21 21.30
N ALA A 97 8.12 -12.47 20.17
CA ALA A 97 8.45 -13.59 19.29
C ALA A 97 9.87 -13.51 18.73
N ILE A 98 10.32 -12.31 18.33
CA ILE A 98 11.69 -12.06 17.89
C ILE A 98 12.67 -12.33 19.04
N ARG A 99 12.39 -11.79 20.24
CA ARG A 99 13.25 -12.01 21.41
C ARG A 99 13.36 -13.49 21.77
N THR A 100 12.27 -14.24 21.73
CA THR A 100 12.26 -15.69 21.97
C THR A 100 13.05 -16.45 20.91
N ARG A 101 12.96 -16.04 19.64
CA ARG A 101 13.78 -16.64 18.57
C ARG A 101 15.27 -16.37 18.75
N ILE A 102 15.63 -15.16 19.17
CA ILE A 102 17.04 -14.80 19.43
C ILE A 102 17.57 -15.57 20.63
N SER A 103 16.83 -15.66 21.75
CA SER A 103 17.29 -16.40 22.93
C SER A 103 17.39 -17.90 22.66
N SER A 104 16.42 -18.50 21.97
CA SER A 104 16.49 -19.92 21.55
C SER A 104 17.62 -20.22 20.56
N ALA A 105 18.03 -19.26 19.73
CA ALA A 105 19.21 -19.40 18.88
C ALA A 105 20.52 -19.40 19.70
N SER A 106 20.60 -18.61 20.78
CA SER A 106 21.77 -18.62 21.68
C SER A 106 21.91 -19.93 22.45
N TYR A 107 20.82 -20.51 22.96
CA TYR A 107 20.86 -21.78 23.70
C TYR A 107 21.23 -23.00 22.83
N LYS A 108 21.13 -22.90 21.50
CA LYS A 108 21.59 -23.94 20.58
C LYS A 108 23.10 -23.88 20.34
N LYS A 109 23.71 -22.70 20.44
CA LYS A 109 25.14 -22.51 20.24
C LYS A 109 25.97 -23.01 21.42
N GLU A 110 25.45 -22.92 22.64
CA GLU A 110 26.13 -23.38 23.87
C GLU A 110 26.03 -24.89 24.14
N ARG A 111 25.28 -25.66 23.34
CA ARG A 111 25.18 -27.14 23.47
C ARG A 111 26.03 -27.93 22.47
N GLU A 112 26.77 -27.24 21.60
CA GLU A 112 27.67 -27.85 20.60
C GLU A 112 29.16 -27.54 20.86
N GLU A 113 29.51 -26.99 22.02
CA GLU A 113 30.91 -26.86 22.51
C GLU A 113 31.22 -27.85 23.63
#